data_AF-A0AAJ6ZPJ0-F1
#
_entry.id   AF-A0AAJ6ZPJ0-F1
#
_cell.length_a   1.000
_cell.length_b   1.000
_cell.length_c   1.000
_cell.angle_alpha   90.00
_cell.angle_beta   90.00
_cell.angle_gamma   90.00
#
_symmetry.space_group_name_H-M   'P 1'
#
loop_
_entity.id
_entity.type
_entity.pdbx_description
1 polymer ?
#
loop_
_entity_poly.entity_id
_entity_poly.type
_entity_poly.pdbx_seq_one_letter_code
_entity_poly.pdbx_strand_id
1 'polypeptide(L)'
;MLEQSPKMAQHASPPVRTGAGDISERELSREWYSLSSTPTARVQPAHPRKQVHSVPVSKFGRGQAPGRNLQRIRSCLEELSKPPPPPRVAHKAASLEDLTPSKRIAKRRKEIENGVSVRCAGPRGLAEEQAAARVARFMLLTAWRRRRHDLRCLRKTLEVQVSSSERLRVQVWALKSLLEADSGKLRLALKELQRLKQLLHDREAEKALLEREKRALEGDVSAAEDRASEMSIGWRNCRNELEAANVAARALERALALQLSAQADLAAQRDVATQSVRPESALSSTSLHVQRFE
;
A
#
# COMPACT_ATOMS: atom_id res chain seq x y z
N MET A 1 39.88 -53.81 17.74
CA MET A 1 38.60 -54.37 18.22
C MET A 1 37.70 -53.21 18.61
N LEU A 2 36.50 -53.20 18.02
CA LEU A 2 35.25 -52.50 18.38
C LEU A 2 35.32 -50.99 18.71
N GLU A 3 34.83 -50.11 17.84
CA GLU A 3 33.40 -49.77 17.66
C GLU A 3 32.72 -49.30 18.96
N GLN A 4 32.34 -48.02 19.02
CA GLN A 4 30.92 -47.64 18.92
C GLN A 4 30.73 -46.12 18.82
N SER A 5 29.84 -45.79 17.90
CA SER A 5 29.47 -44.49 17.36
C SER A 5 28.67 -43.63 18.33
N PRO A 6 28.64 -42.29 18.14
CA PRO A 6 27.77 -41.40 18.88
C PRO A 6 26.30 -41.54 18.43
N LYS A 7 25.38 -41.56 19.41
CA LYS A 7 23.94 -41.57 19.19
C LYS A 7 23.51 -40.40 18.28
N MET A 8 22.97 -40.73 17.11
CA MET A 8 22.29 -39.81 16.20
C MET A 8 21.03 -39.23 16.87
N ALA A 9 20.91 -37.90 16.89
CA ALA A 9 19.62 -37.25 17.07
C ALA A 9 18.86 -37.33 15.74
N GLN A 10 17.73 -38.02 15.75
CA GLN A 10 16.86 -38.17 14.59
C GLN A 10 16.20 -36.83 14.26
N HIS A 11 16.27 -36.46 12.99
CA HIS A 11 15.55 -35.36 12.38
C HIS A 11 14.03 -35.55 12.52
N ALA A 12 13.36 -34.58 13.12
CA ALA A 12 11.92 -34.40 12.96
C ALA A 12 11.69 -33.38 11.83
N SER A 13 11.15 -33.85 10.72
CA SER A 13 10.72 -33.04 9.58
C SER A 13 9.63 -32.02 9.98
N PRO A 14 9.57 -30.83 9.35
CA PRO A 14 8.47 -29.90 9.55
C PRO A 14 7.17 -30.45 8.94
N PRO A 15 6.01 -30.34 9.59
CA PRO A 15 4.75 -30.71 8.96
C PRO A 15 4.39 -29.70 7.87
N VAL A 16 4.25 -30.23 6.66
CA VAL A 16 3.65 -29.56 5.50
C VAL A 16 2.17 -29.27 5.79
N ARG A 17 1.76 -28.05 5.44
CA ARG A 17 0.39 -27.51 5.34
C ARG A 17 -0.71 -28.55 5.05
N THR A 18 -1.78 -28.48 5.81
CA THR A 18 -3.15 -28.84 5.36
C THR A 18 -4.11 -27.84 5.98
N GLY A 19 -4.88 -27.15 5.14
CA GLY A 19 -5.77 -26.06 5.56
C GLY A 19 -6.01 -24.97 4.51
N ALA A 20 -5.75 -25.25 3.22
CA ALA A 20 -6.54 -24.65 2.16
C ALA A 20 -7.66 -25.65 1.90
N GLY A 21 -8.82 -25.40 2.53
CA GLY A 21 -10.01 -26.18 2.23
C GLY A 21 -10.39 -25.96 0.78
N ASP A 22 -10.49 -27.05 0.03
CA ASP A 22 -11.23 -27.10 -1.23
C ASP A 22 -12.68 -26.69 -0.93
N ILE A 23 -12.96 -25.40 -1.03
CA ILE A 23 -14.32 -24.90 -1.16
C ILE A 23 -14.85 -25.40 -2.49
N SER A 24 -15.63 -26.48 -2.44
CA SER A 24 -16.30 -27.00 -3.62
C SER A 24 -17.12 -25.90 -4.30
N GLU A 25 -17.28 -25.92 -5.63
CA GLU A 25 -18.09 -24.94 -6.37
C GLU A 25 -19.54 -24.81 -5.84
N ARG A 26 -20.00 -25.84 -5.12
CA ARG A 26 -21.29 -25.88 -4.43
C ARG A 26 -21.37 -24.95 -3.20
N GLU A 27 -20.24 -24.65 -2.57
CA GLU A 27 -20.13 -23.70 -1.44
C GLU A 27 -19.98 -22.25 -1.92
N LEU A 28 -19.20 -22.00 -2.98
CA LEU A 28 -19.14 -20.69 -3.66
C LEU A 28 -20.52 -20.24 -4.15
N SER A 29 -21.35 -21.17 -4.63
CA SER A 29 -22.72 -20.87 -5.07
C SER A 29 -23.64 -20.44 -3.91
N ARG A 30 -23.42 -20.92 -2.67
CA ARG A 30 -24.24 -20.51 -1.51
C ARG A 30 -23.90 -19.10 -1.03
N GLU A 31 -22.65 -18.68 -1.18
CA GLU A 31 -22.21 -17.32 -0.82
C GLU A 31 -22.76 -16.28 -1.82
N TRP A 32 -22.87 -16.62 -3.10
CA TRP A 32 -23.51 -15.76 -4.11
C TRP A 32 -25.03 -15.58 -3.90
N TYR A 33 -25.74 -16.59 -3.39
CA TYR A 33 -27.15 -16.44 -3.01
C TYR A 33 -27.35 -15.68 -1.68
N SER A 34 -26.32 -15.59 -0.84
CA SER A 34 -26.40 -14.86 0.43
C SER A 34 -26.18 -13.34 0.27
N LEU A 35 -25.61 -12.90 -0.86
CA LEU A 35 -25.45 -11.48 -1.19
C LEU A 35 -26.60 -10.90 -2.04
N SER A 36 -27.51 -11.74 -2.53
CA SER A 36 -28.70 -11.32 -3.31
C SER A 36 -30.02 -11.38 -2.53
N SER A 37 -30.02 -11.94 -1.31
CA SER A 37 -31.19 -11.93 -0.45
C SER A 37 -31.23 -10.67 0.41
N THR A 38 -31.95 -9.66 -0.06
CA THR A 38 -32.42 -8.57 0.80
C THR A 38 -33.38 -9.16 1.84
N PRO A 39 -33.14 -9.00 3.15
CA PRO A 39 -34.17 -9.33 4.12
C PRO A 39 -35.31 -8.35 3.90
N THR A 40 -36.51 -8.85 3.62
CA THR A 40 -37.74 -8.05 3.60
C THR A 40 -37.94 -7.48 5.00
N ALA A 41 -37.43 -6.28 5.22
CA ALA A 41 -37.53 -5.59 6.49
C ALA A 41 -39.01 -5.26 6.72
N ARG A 42 -39.57 -5.87 7.77
CA ARG A 42 -40.90 -5.61 8.31
C ARG A 42 -41.06 -4.09 8.47
N VAL A 43 -41.91 -3.49 7.63
CA VAL A 43 -42.19 -2.05 7.61
C VAL A 43 -42.73 -1.62 8.97
N GLN A 44 -41.92 -0.92 9.75
CA GLN A 44 -42.41 -0.17 10.90
C GLN A 44 -43.04 1.15 10.41
N PRO A 45 -44.22 1.56 10.92
CA PRO A 45 -44.78 2.87 10.61
C PRO A 45 -43.84 3.99 11.07
N ALA A 46 -43.29 4.73 10.11
CA ALA A 46 -42.42 5.87 10.38
C ALA A 46 -43.22 7.08 10.90
N HIS A 47 -42.76 7.65 12.01
CA HIS A 47 -43.32 8.84 12.64
C HIS A 47 -43.24 10.07 11.68
N PRO A 48 -44.31 10.88 11.53
CA PRO A 48 -44.46 11.89 10.45
C PRO A 48 -43.51 13.11 10.49
N ARG A 49 -42.45 13.10 11.30
CA ARG A 49 -41.56 14.26 11.51
C ARG A 49 -40.17 14.14 10.89
N LYS A 50 -39.89 13.06 10.16
CA LYS A 50 -38.60 12.83 9.49
C LYS A 50 -38.72 12.46 8.00
N GLN A 51 -39.67 13.06 7.28
CA GLN A 51 -39.61 13.04 5.82
C GLN A 51 -38.57 14.06 5.34
N VAL A 52 -37.35 13.58 5.13
CA VAL A 52 -36.36 14.29 4.33
C VAL A 52 -36.74 14.04 2.87
N HIS A 53 -37.24 15.07 2.19
CA HIS A 53 -37.57 14.98 0.77
C HIS A 53 -36.31 14.77 -0.06
N SER A 54 -36.06 13.54 -0.52
CA SER A 54 -35.08 13.26 -1.57
C SER A 54 -35.71 13.52 -2.93
N VAL A 55 -35.64 14.76 -3.40
CA VAL A 55 -35.93 15.10 -4.80
C VAL A 55 -34.62 15.03 -5.59
N PRO A 56 -34.53 14.21 -6.65
CA PRO A 56 -33.36 14.21 -7.52
C PRO A 56 -33.36 15.49 -8.38
N VAL A 57 -32.40 16.38 -8.15
CA VAL A 57 -32.18 17.56 -9.01
C VAL A 57 -31.34 17.14 -10.21
N SER A 58 -32.00 16.80 -11.32
CA SER A 58 -31.37 16.71 -12.64
C SER A 58 -31.69 17.98 -13.43
N LYS A 59 -30.69 18.85 -13.67
CA LYS A 59 -30.78 19.97 -14.62
C LYS A 59 -29.43 20.32 -15.23
N PHE A 60 -28.88 19.43 -16.06
CA PHE A 60 -27.95 19.85 -17.11
C PHE A 60 -28.75 20.07 -18.41
N GLY A 61 -29.37 21.25 -18.53
CA GLY A 61 -29.94 21.74 -19.79
C GLY A 61 -28.92 22.62 -20.50
N ARG A 62 -28.50 22.24 -21.71
CA ARG A 62 -27.67 23.07 -22.61
C ARG A 62 -28.48 24.28 -23.10
N GLY A 63 -27.81 25.44 -23.24
CA GLY A 63 -28.23 26.48 -24.18
C GLY A 63 -29.07 27.64 -23.65
N GLN A 64 -28.80 28.18 -22.46
CA GLN A 64 -29.40 29.45 -22.03
C GLN A 64 -28.34 30.56 -22.04
N ALA A 65 -28.63 31.66 -22.75
CA ALA A 65 -27.79 32.85 -22.80
C ALA A 65 -27.39 33.29 -21.38
N PRO A 66 -26.15 33.77 -21.15
CA PRO A 66 -25.66 34.08 -19.82
C PRO A 66 -26.59 35.09 -19.16
N GLY A 67 -27.31 34.65 -18.13
CA GLY A 67 -28.25 35.49 -17.41
C GLY A 67 -27.57 36.75 -16.88
N ARG A 68 -28.32 37.84 -16.78
CA ARG A 68 -27.87 39.17 -16.33
C ARG A 68 -26.99 39.14 -15.06
N ASN A 69 -27.19 38.15 -14.20
CA ASN A 69 -26.37 37.91 -13.01
C ASN A 69 -24.94 37.43 -13.32
N LEU A 70 -24.75 36.57 -14.33
CA LEU A 70 -23.42 36.13 -14.76
C LEU A 70 -22.64 37.27 -15.43
N GLN A 71 -23.31 38.15 -16.18
CA GLN A 71 -22.69 39.37 -16.70
C GLN A 71 -22.29 40.32 -15.57
N ARG A 72 -23.13 40.48 -14.55
CA ARG A 72 -22.80 41.29 -13.37
C ARG A 72 -21.61 40.71 -12.59
N ILE A 73 -21.55 39.38 -12.41
CA ILE A 73 -20.42 38.71 -11.76
C ILE A 73 -19.14 38.89 -12.57
N ARG A 74 -19.19 38.76 -13.90
CA ARG A 74 -18.03 39.00 -14.77
C ARG A 74 -17.55 40.45 -14.69
N SER A 75 -18.46 41.42 -14.70
CA SER A 75 -18.15 42.83 -14.51
C SER A 75 -17.48 43.10 -13.15
N CYS A 76 -17.96 42.50 -12.07
CA CYS A 76 -17.34 42.65 -10.75
C CYS A 76 -15.93 42.02 -10.69
N LEU A 77 -15.72 40.89 -11.37
CA LEU A 77 -14.41 40.24 -11.45
C LEU A 77 -13.41 41.04 -12.29
N GLU A 78 -13.90 41.69 -13.35
CA GLU A 78 -13.08 42.54 -14.23
C GLU A 78 -12.70 43.89 -13.57
N GLU A 79 -13.52 44.39 -12.65
CA GLU A 79 -13.14 45.49 -11.75
C GLU A 79 -12.05 45.10 -10.75
N LEU A 80 -12.08 43.85 -10.24
CA LEU A 80 -11.07 43.34 -9.30
C LEU A 80 -9.75 42.95 -10.00
N SER A 81 -9.77 42.75 -11.31
CA SER A 81 -8.58 42.47 -12.14
C SER A 81 -7.72 43.71 -12.40
N LYS A 82 -8.24 44.91 -12.18
CA LYS A 82 -7.47 46.16 -12.37
C LYS A 82 -6.58 46.39 -11.15
N PRO A 83 -5.29 46.72 -11.34
CA PRO A 83 -4.41 47.04 -10.22
C PRO A 83 -5.00 48.23 -9.44
N PRO A 84 -5.04 48.16 -8.10
CA PRO A 84 -5.66 49.22 -7.30
C PRO A 84 -4.88 50.53 -7.50
N PRO A 85 -5.56 51.69 -7.59
CA PRO A 85 -4.87 52.97 -7.57
C PRO A 85 -4.07 53.09 -6.26
N PRO A 86 -2.90 53.74 -6.27
CA PRO A 86 -2.06 53.85 -5.08
C PRO A 86 -2.86 54.47 -3.93
N PRO A 87 -2.75 53.92 -2.71
CA PRO A 87 -3.57 54.35 -1.60
C PRO A 87 -3.26 55.80 -1.25
N ARG A 88 -4.23 56.69 -1.44
CA ARG A 88 -4.23 57.97 -0.73
C ARG A 88 -4.50 57.65 0.74
N VAL A 89 -3.42 57.56 1.51
CA VAL A 89 -3.47 57.45 2.97
C VAL A 89 -4.07 58.74 3.52
N ALA A 90 -5.40 58.81 3.52
CA ALA A 90 -6.10 59.76 4.36
C ALA A 90 -6.00 59.20 5.79
N HIS A 91 -5.20 59.86 6.62
CA HIS A 91 -5.08 59.59 8.05
C HIS A 91 -6.44 59.71 8.73
N LYS A 92 -7.21 58.63 8.73
CA LYS A 92 -8.38 58.42 9.58
C LYS A 92 -8.34 56.98 10.12
N ALA A 93 -7.21 56.62 10.71
CA ALA A 93 -7.25 55.70 11.83
C ALA A 93 -7.99 56.43 12.95
N ALA A 94 -9.29 56.22 13.07
CA ALA A 94 -9.97 56.47 14.33
C ALA A 94 -9.37 55.47 15.33
N SER A 95 -8.46 55.96 16.18
CA SER A 95 -7.82 55.16 17.22
C SER A 95 -8.90 54.45 18.04
N LEU A 96 -8.74 53.13 18.19
CA LEU A 96 -9.60 52.28 19.02
C LEU A 96 -9.46 52.60 20.53
N GLU A 97 -8.65 53.61 20.89
CA GLU A 97 -8.44 54.11 22.27
C GLU A 97 -9.49 55.16 22.69
N ASP A 98 -10.29 55.69 21.76
CA ASP A 98 -11.32 56.70 22.04
C ASP A 98 -12.63 56.13 22.63
N LEU A 99 -12.61 54.88 23.07
CA LEU A 99 -13.69 54.27 23.86
C LEU A 99 -13.59 54.59 25.37
N THR A 100 -12.59 55.34 25.81
CA THR A 100 -12.55 55.83 27.19
C THR A 100 -13.48 57.06 27.33
N PRO A 101 -14.51 57.02 28.19
CA PRO A 101 -15.54 58.06 28.27
C PRO A 101 -15.00 59.42 28.77
N SER A 102 -13.74 59.49 29.21
CA SER A 102 -13.17 60.67 29.88
C SER A 102 -12.98 61.88 28.96
N LYS A 103 -12.58 61.69 27.68
CA LYS A 103 -12.32 62.82 26.77
C LYS A 103 -13.62 63.47 26.24
N ARG A 104 -14.70 62.70 26.09
CA ARG A 104 -16.03 63.23 25.69
C ARG A 104 -16.67 64.07 26.80
N ILE A 105 -16.45 63.72 28.07
CA ILE A 105 -16.99 64.47 29.21
C ILE A 105 -16.29 65.84 29.35
N ALA A 106 -14.98 65.89 29.11
CA ALA A 106 -14.20 67.14 29.14
C ALA A 106 -14.63 68.12 28.04
N LYS A 107 -14.88 67.62 26.80
CA LYS A 107 -15.37 68.46 25.70
C LYS A 107 -16.79 68.97 25.94
N ARG A 108 -17.67 68.14 26.50
CA ARG A 108 -19.04 68.55 26.89
C ARG A 108 -19.06 69.58 28.01
N ARG A 109 -18.15 69.50 28.98
CA ARG A 109 -17.99 70.52 30.03
C ARG A 109 -17.58 71.88 29.44
N LYS A 110 -16.62 71.90 28.50
CA LYS A 110 -16.21 73.12 27.79
C LYS A 110 -17.31 73.74 26.92
N GLU A 111 -18.17 72.94 26.30
CA GLU A 111 -19.32 73.44 25.54
C GLU A 111 -20.45 74.00 26.43
N ILE A 112 -20.59 73.49 27.66
CA ILE A 112 -21.54 74.02 28.65
C ILE A 112 -21.03 75.34 29.26
N GLU A 113 -19.72 75.50 29.43
CA GLU A 113 -19.10 76.76 29.87
C GLU A 113 -19.13 77.86 28.79
N ASN A 114 -19.08 77.48 27.51
CA ASN A 114 -19.15 78.43 26.39
C ASN A 114 -20.57 78.62 25.83
N GLY A 115 -21.57 77.98 26.43
CA GLY A 115 -22.97 78.18 26.07
C GLY A 115 -23.43 79.55 26.52
N VAL A 116 -23.49 80.51 25.58
CA VAL A 116 -24.13 81.81 25.76
C VAL A 116 -25.48 81.60 26.46
N SER A 117 -25.55 82.00 27.73
CA SER A 117 -26.79 82.09 28.47
C SER A 117 -27.62 83.18 27.80
N VAL A 118 -28.41 82.80 26.80
CA VAL A 118 -29.49 83.63 26.25
C VAL A 118 -30.48 83.82 27.40
N ARG A 119 -30.26 84.88 28.19
CA ARG A 119 -31.22 85.34 29.18
C ARG A 119 -32.40 85.89 28.39
N CYS A 120 -33.46 85.10 28.24
CA CYS A 120 -34.74 85.64 27.83
C CYS A 120 -35.18 86.63 28.92
N ALA A 121 -35.17 87.91 28.59
CA ALA A 121 -35.65 89.00 29.43
C ALA A 121 -37.18 89.06 29.41
N GLY A 122 -37.81 89.38 30.54
CA GLY A 122 -39.20 89.87 30.62
C GLY A 122 -40.13 89.02 31.50
N PRO A 123 -41.08 89.66 32.21
CA PRO A 123 -41.66 89.18 33.46
C PRO A 123 -42.65 88.04 33.22
N ARG A 124 -42.39 86.88 33.81
CA ARG A 124 -43.32 85.75 33.72
C ARG A 124 -44.40 85.95 34.78
N GLY A 125 -45.66 85.98 34.35
CA GLY A 125 -46.75 85.77 35.30
C GLY A 125 -46.54 84.42 36.00
N LEU A 126 -46.99 84.29 37.25
CA LEU A 126 -46.92 83.02 38.00
C LEU A 126 -47.47 81.82 37.17
N ALA A 127 -48.45 82.07 36.30
CA ALA A 127 -49.01 81.10 35.38
C ALA A 127 -48.01 80.60 34.31
N GLU A 128 -47.16 81.47 33.76
CA GLU A 128 -46.16 81.11 32.75
C GLU A 128 -44.97 80.36 33.35
N GLU A 129 -44.57 80.70 34.58
CA GLU A 129 -43.57 79.93 35.33
C GLU A 129 -44.08 78.53 35.67
N GLN A 130 -45.33 78.43 36.12
CA GLN A 130 -45.97 77.15 36.37
C GLN A 130 -46.11 76.32 35.08
N ALA A 131 -46.50 76.94 33.96
CA ALA A 131 -46.56 76.27 32.66
C ALA A 131 -45.17 75.78 32.21
N ALA A 132 -44.14 76.62 32.31
CA ALA A 132 -42.77 76.25 31.97
C ALA A 132 -42.23 75.14 32.88
N ALA A 133 -42.53 75.16 34.18
CA ALA A 133 -42.17 74.09 35.10
C ALA A 133 -42.84 72.77 34.73
N ARG A 134 -44.10 72.79 34.29
CA ARG A 134 -44.81 71.60 33.79
C ARG A 134 -44.18 71.06 32.50
N VAL A 135 -43.84 71.92 31.55
CA VAL A 135 -43.16 71.54 30.30
C VAL A 135 -41.77 70.98 30.59
N ALA A 136 -40.99 71.62 31.47
CA ALA A 136 -39.66 71.14 31.87
C ALA A 136 -39.73 69.76 32.54
N ARG A 137 -40.69 69.54 33.45
CA ARG A 137 -40.94 68.24 34.07
C ARG A 137 -41.33 67.18 33.03
N PHE A 138 -42.20 67.53 32.08
CA PHE A 138 -42.58 66.62 31.00
C PHE A 138 -41.39 66.25 30.12
N MET A 139 -40.60 67.23 29.68
CA MET A 139 -39.40 67.02 28.86
C MET A 139 -38.34 66.18 29.60
N LEU A 140 -38.16 66.40 30.90
CA LEU A 140 -37.27 65.58 31.73
C LEU A 140 -37.75 64.13 31.79
N LEU A 141 -39.04 63.92 32.02
CA LEU A 141 -39.64 62.58 32.08
C LEU A 141 -39.58 61.84 30.73
N THR A 142 -39.83 62.53 29.62
CA THR A 142 -39.73 61.93 28.28
C THR A 142 -38.28 61.59 27.93
N ALA A 143 -37.32 62.48 28.20
CA ALA A 143 -35.89 62.23 28.01
C ALA A 143 -35.41 61.03 28.85
N TRP A 144 -35.85 60.94 30.10
CA TRP A 144 -35.52 59.83 30.99
C TRP A 144 -36.14 58.51 30.54
N ARG A 145 -37.40 58.51 30.10
CA ARG A 145 -38.05 57.32 29.54
C ARG A 145 -37.34 56.83 28.28
N ARG A 146 -36.97 57.75 27.38
CA ARG A 146 -36.20 57.44 26.17
C ARG A 146 -34.85 56.82 26.52
N ARG A 147 -34.10 57.44 27.44
CA ARG A 147 -32.80 56.92 27.89
C ARG A 147 -32.93 55.52 28.50
N ARG A 148 -33.97 55.25 29.28
CA ARG A 148 -34.24 53.90 29.82
C ARG A 148 -34.57 52.89 28.75
N HIS A 149 -35.32 53.29 27.71
CA HIS A 149 -35.58 52.43 26.57
C HIS A 149 -34.29 52.11 25.82
N ASP A 150 -33.46 53.10 25.51
CA ASP A 150 -32.17 52.92 24.85
C ASP A 150 -31.24 52.00 25.65
N LEU A 151 -31.16 52.18 26.97
CA LEU A 151 -30.37 51.31 27.85
C LEU A 151 -30.87 49.87 27.84
N ARG A 152 -32.20 49.65 27.81
CA ARG A 152 -32.76 48.29 27.68
C ARG A 152 -32.43 47.67 26.32
N CYS A 153 -32.51 48.43 25.24
CA CYS A 153 -32.16 47.95 23.90
C CYS A 153 -30.67 47.61 23.80
N LEU A 154 -29.78 48.49 24.30
CA LEU A 154 -28.34 48.24 24.35
C LEU A 154 -28.00 47.00 25.17
N ARG A 155 -28.65 46.81 26.32
CA ARG A 155 -28.46 45.61 27.14
C ARG A 155 -28.81 44.33 26.37
N LYS A 156 -29.96 44.29 25.70
CA LYS A 156 -30.35 43.13 24.88
C LYS A 156 -29.37 42.87 23.74
N THR A 157 -28.91 43.92 23.06
CA THR A 157 -27.90 43.79 21.99
C THR A 157 -26.60 43.22 22.53
N LEU A 158 -26.14 43.70 23.70
CA LEU A 158 -24.92 43.19 24.33
C LEU A 158 -25.08 41.72 24.74
N GLU A 159 -26.21 41.32 25.31
CA GLU A 159 -26.50 39.92 25.66
C GLU A 159 -26.42 39.02 24.41
N VAL A 160 -27.00 39.45 23.27
CA VAL A 160 -26.89 38.72 22.00
C VAL A 160 -25.44 38.65 21.52
N GLN A 161 -24.69 39.74 21.58
CA GLN A 161 -23.27 39.76 21.16
C GLN A 161 -22.39 38.86 22.03
N VAL A 162 -22.62 38.83 23.35
CA VAL A 162 -21.89 37.93 24.26
C VAL A 162 -22.22 36.48 23.91
N SER A 163 -23.50 36.15 23.69
CA SER A 163 -23.91 34.79 23.33
C SER A 163 -23.35 34.32 21.98
N SER A 164 -23.23 35.23 21.00
CA SER A 164 -22.63 34.90 19.70
C SER A 164 -21.11 34.74 19.81
N SER A 165 -20.45 35.57 20.62
CA SER A 165 -19.03 35.43 20.93
C SER A 165 -18.71 34.10 21.64
N GLU A 166 -19.55 33.67 22.57
CA GLU A 166 -19.42 32.36 23.23
C GLU A 166 -19.58 31.20 22.24
N ARG A 167 -20.58 31.27 21.36
CA ARG A 167 -20.77 30.26 20.31
C ARG A 167 -19.57 30.18 19.38
N LEU A 168 -19.02 31.31 18.97
CA LEU A 168 -17.81 31.38 18.14
C LEU A 168 -16.60 30.77 18.87
N ARG A 169 -16.43 31.05 20.17
CA ARG A 169 -15.36 30.44 20.98
C ARG A 169 -15.46 28.91 20.99
N VAL A 170 -16.66 28.35 21.17
CA VAL A 170 -16.89 26.90 21.12
C VAL A 170 -16.58 26.33 19.73
N GLN A 171 -17.01 26.99 18.66
CA GLN A 171 -16.71 26.57 17.29
C GLN A 171 -15.20 26.56 17.00
N VAL A 172 -14.49 27.61 17.39
CA VAL A 172 -13.02 27.70 17.24
C VAL A 172 -12.33 26.59 18.02
N TRP A 173 -12.79 26.31 19.24
CA TRP A 173 -12.25 25.22 20.05
C TRP A 173 -12.46 23.85 19.39
N ALA A 174 -13.67 23.58 18.89
CA ALA A 174 -13.97 22.33 18.19
C ALA A 174 -13.10 22.15 16.93
N LEU A 175 -12.92 23.22 16.14
CA LEU A 175 -12.07 23.19 14.96
C LEU A 175 -10.59 22.97 15.31
N LYS A 176 -10.09 23.57 16.39
CA LYS A 176 -8.72 23.32 16.88
C LYS A 176 -8.54 21.86 17.29
N SER A 177 -9.48 21.30 18.06
CA SER A 177 -9.43 19.91 18.49
C SER A 177 -9.45 18.94 17.30
N LEU A 178 -10.28 19.22 16.28
CA LEU A 178 -10.30 18.43 15.05
C LEU A 178 -8.95 18.49 14.31
N LEU A 179 -8.39 19.70 14.17
CA LEU A 179 -7.10 19.91 13.52
C LEU A 179 -5.96 19.18 14.26
N GLU A 180 -5.95 19.20 15.59
CA GLU A 180 -4.98 18.47 16.42
C GLU A 180 -5.12 16.95 16.24
N ALA A 181 -6.36 16.43 16.20
CA ALA A 181 -6.62 15.02 15.95
C ALA A 181 -6.10 14.58 14.57
N ASP A 182 -6.40 15.36 13.52
CA ASP A 182 -5.97 15.04 12.16
C ASP A 182 -4.45 15.20 11.98
N SER A 183 -3.83 16.19 12.64
CA SER A 183 -2.37 16.32 12.72
C SER A 183 -1.73 15.10 13.40
N GLY A 184 -2.38 14.54 14.41
CA GLY A 184 -2.00 13.28 15.05
C GLY A 184 -2.01 12.10 14.07
N LYS A 185 -3.11 11.93 13.33
CA LYS A 185 -3.23 10.89 12.29
C LYS A 185 -2.17 11.05 11.20
N LEU A 186 -1.93 12.28 10.72
CA LEU A 186 -0.91 12.56 9.72
C LEU A 186 0.50 12.18 10.21
N ARG A 187 0.84 12.45 11.47
CA ARG A 187 2.12 12.03 12.04
C ARG A 187 2.28 10.51 12.07
N LEU A 188 1.23 9.77 12.41
CA LEU A 188 1.26 8.30 12.41
C LEU A 188 1.38 7.76 10.97
N ALA A 189 0.60 8.30 10.03
CA ALA A 189 0.67 7.92 8.63
C ALA A 189 2.07 8.19 8.03
N LEU A 190 2.70 9.30 8.40
CA LEU A 190 4.06 9.62 7.96
C LEU A 190 5.10 8.62 8.49
N LYS A 191 4.99 8.22 9.77
CA LYS A 191 5.87 7.19 10.35
C LYS A 191 5.69 5.84 9.66
N GLU A 192 4.46 5.45 9.37
CA GLU A 192 4.18 4.19 8.66
C GLU A 192 4.70 4.23 7.23
N LEU A 193 4.56 5.36 6.54
CA LEU A 193 5.13 5.56 5.21
C LEU A 193 6.66 5.45 5.23
N GLN A 194 7.33 5.98 6.25
CA GLN A 194 8.78 5.82 6.42
C GLN A 194 9.16 4.35 6.65
N ARG A 195 8.42 3.63 7.49
CA ARG A 195 8.60 2.19 7.73
C ARG A 195 8.46 1.39 6.44
N LEU A 196 7.42 1.65 5.65
CA LEU A 196 7.17 0.97 4.37
C LEU A 196 8.25 1.28 3.33
N LYS A 197 8.76 2.52 3.28
CA LYS A 197 9.90 2.86 2.41
C LYS A 197 11.15 2.06 2.77
N GLN A 198 11.45 1.93 4.06
CA GLN A 198 12.60 1.12 4.48
C GLN A 198 12.42 -0.34 4.09
N LEU A 199 11.23 -0.91 4.36
CA LEU A 199 10.92 -2.29 4.00
C LEU A 199 11.04 -2.51 2.49
N LEU A 200 10.60 -1.56 1.67
CA LEU A 200 10.74 -1.63 0.22
C LEU A 200 12.22 -1.65 -0.21
N HIS A 201 13.06 -0.79 0.37
CA HIS A 201 14.50 -0.83 0.10
C HIS A 201 15.15 -2.15 0.53
N ASP A 202 14.77 -2.70 1.69
CA ASP A 202 15.29 -3.98 2.15
C ASP A 202 14.89 -5.12 1.18
N ARG A 203 13.65 -5.08 0.66
CA ARG A 203 13.16 -6.05 -0.34
C ARG A 203 13.86 -5.91 -1.69
N GLU A 204 14.17 -4.68 -2.13
CA GLU A 204 14.96 -4.43 -3.33
C GLU A 204 16.38 -4.99 -3.20
N ALA A 205 17.01 -4.82 -2.03
CA ALA A 205 18.33 -5.36 -1.74
C ALA A 205 18.32 -6.90 -1.73
N GLU A 206 17.33 -7.52 -1.08
CA GLU A 206 17.15 -8.97 -1.07
C GLU A 206 16.92 -9.52 -2.49
N LYS A 207 16.06 -8.87 -3.27
CA LYS A 207 15.83 -9.25 -4.67
C LYS A 207 17.12 -9.17 -5.49
N ALA A 208 17.91 -8.12 -5.31
CA ALA A 208 19.19 -7.99 -6.01
C ALA A 208 20.20 -9.09 -5.61
N LEU A 209 20.20 -9.53 -4.35
CA LEU A 209 21.01 -10.66 -3.90
C LEU A 209 20.54 -11.97 -4.53
N LEU A 210 19.24 -12.25 -4.48
CA LEU A 210 18.66 -13.45 -5.07
C LEU A 210 18.88 -13.52 -6.58
N GLU A 211 18.83 -12.38 -7.29
CA GLU A 211 19.16 -12.34 -8.72
C GLU A 211 20.63 -12.67 -9.00
N ARG A 212 21.56 -12.28 -8.12
CA ARG A 212 22.99 -12.63 -8.25
C ARG A 212 23.21 -14.12 -7.98
N GLU A 213 22.63 -14.65 -6.91
CA GLU A 213 22.71 -16.07 -6.57
C GLU A 213 22.07 -16.94 -7.65
N LYS A 214 20.92 -16.54 -8.18
CA LYS A 214 20.27 -17.21 -9.30
C LYS A 214 21.22 -17.31 -10.51
N ARG A 215 21.85 -16.21 -10.91
CA ARG A 215 22.80 -16.21 -12.04
C ARG A 215 24.02 -17.09 -11.77
N ALA A 216 24.52 -17.11 -10.53
CA ALA A 216 25.61 -17.99 -10.15
C ALA A 216 25.21 -19.48 -10.27
N LEU A 217 24.04 -19.84 -9.74
CA LEU A 217 23.50 -21.19 -9.84
C LEU A 217 23.21 -21.61 -11.29
N GLU A 218 22.69 -20.71 -12.13
CA GLU A 218 22.54 -20.96 -13.57
C GLU A 218 23.89 -21.29 -14.21
N GLY A 219 24.96 -20.57 -13.85
CA GLY A 219 26.32 -20.88 -14.29
C GLY A 219 26.84 -22.23 -13.81
N ASP A 220 26.59 -22.58 -12.54
CA ASP A 220 26.98 -23.87 -11.96
C ASP A 220 26.26 -25.05 -12.62
N VAL A 221 24.97 -24.87 -12.95
CA VAL A 221 24.16 -25.85 -13.70
C VAL A 221 24.75 -26.07 -15.09
N SER A 222 24.99 -25.00 -15.86
CA SER A 222 25.61 -25.13 -17.18
C SER A 222 26.96 -25.86 -17.11
N ALA A 223 27.81 -25.50 -16.14
CA ALA A 223 29.10 -26.17 -15.95
C ALA A 223 28.94 -27.65 -15.54
N ALA A 224 27.89 -28.01 -14.81
CA ALA A 224 27.60 -29.40 -14.47
C ALA A 224 27.08 -30.18 -15.68
N GLU A 225 26.27 -29.57 -16.54
CA GLU A 225 25.80 -30.15 -17.80
C GLU A 225 26.95 -30.42 -18.77
N ASP A 226 27.92 -29.50 -18.87
CA ASP A 226 29.13 -29.69 -19.68
C ASP A 226 29.95 -30.88 -19.16
N ARG A 227 30.22 -30.94 -17.85
CA ARG A 227 30.93 -32.07 -17.23
C ARG A 227 30.19 -33.41 -17.42
N ALA A 228 28.87 -33.41 -17.31
CA ALA A 228 28.06 -34.61 -17.54
C ALA A 228 28.14 -35.06 -19.01
N SER A 229 28.15 -34.12 -19.94
CA SER A 229 28.29 -34.38 -21.37
C SER A 229 29.68 -34.94 -21.70
N GLU A 230 30.73 -34.35 -21.17
CA GLU A 230 32.12 -34.86 -21.28
C GLU A 230 32.24 -36.28 -20.74
N MET A 231 31.71 -36.54 -19.55
CA MET A 231 31.73 -37.87 -18.95
C MET A 231 30.94 -38.89 -19.79
N SER A 232 29.78 -38.51 -20.34
CA SER A 232 29.00 -39.36 -21.25
C SER A 232 29.75 -39.68 -22.55
N ILE A 233 30.50 -38.72 -23.11
CA ILE A 233 31.38 -38.96 -24.26
C ILE A 233 32.51 -39.91 -23.86
N GLY A 234 33.16 -39.67 -22.72
CA GLY A 234 34.22 -40.53 -22.19
C GLY A 234 33.78 -41.98 -22.02
N TRP A 235 32.62 -42.22 -21.39
CA TRP A 235 32.05 -43.56 -21.23
C TRP A 235 31.76 -44.25 -22.57
N ARG A 236 31.21 -43.51 -23.54
CA ARG A 236 30.96 -44.05 -24.88
C ARG A 236 32.26 -44.41 -25.58
N ASN A 237 33.30 -43.58 -25.48
CA ASN A 237 34.60 -43.86 -26.06
C ASN A 237 35.25 -45.10 -25.43
N CYS A 238 35.30 -45.18 -24.09
CA CYS A 238 35.83 -46.36 -23.40
C CYS A 238 35.07 -47.64 -23.75
N ARG A 239 33.74 -47.55 -23.92
CA ARG A 239 32.93 -48.68 -24.38
C ARG A 239 33.31 -49.10 -25.80
N ASN A 240 33.43 -48.16 -26.73
CA ASN A 240 33.83 -48.44 -28.12
C ASN A 240 35.23 -49.07 -28.18
N GLU A 241 36.19 -48.57 -27.39
CA GLU A 241 37.53 -49.12 -27.28
C GLU A 241 37.52 -50.55 -26.74
N LEU A 242 36.72 -50.82 -25.69
CA LEU A 242 36.55 -52.17 -25.14
C LEU A 242 35.91 -53.12 -26.16
N GLU A 243 34.88 -52.67 -26.88
CA GLU A 243 34.25 -53.45 -27.94
C GLU A 243 35.24 -53.75 -29.07
N ALA A 244 36.05 -52.78 -29.49
CA ALA A 244 37.11 -52.98 -30.49
C ALA A 244 38.20 -53.95 -30.01
N ALA A 245 38.65 -53.83 -28.76
CA ALA A 245 39.62 -54.74 -28.16
C ALA A 245 39.08 -56.18 -28.08
N ASN A 246 37.80 -56.35 -27.73
CA ASN A 246 37.15 -57.66 -27.71
C ASN A 246 37.06 -58.28 -29.12
N VAL A 247 36.76 -57.48 -30.15
CA VAL A 247 36.75 -57.96 -31.54
C VAL A 247 38.15 -58.39 -31.97
N ALA A 248 39.18 -57.61 -31.65
CA ALA A 248 40.57 -57.96 -31.93
C ALA A 248 41.02 -59.24 -31.21
N ALA A 249 40.70 -59.38 -29.92
CA ALA A 249 40.96 -60.59 -29.14
C ALA A 249 40.33 -61.83 -29.78
N ARG A 250 39.05 -61.76 -30.14
CA ARG A 250 38.34 -62.87 -30.83
C ARG A 250 38.93 -63.20 -32.21
N ALA A 251 39.51 -62.22 -32.91
CA ALA A 251 40.17 -62.45 -34.19
C ALA A 251 41.51 -63.17 -33.98
N LEU A 252 42.28 -62.79 -32.96
CA LEU A 252 43.53 -63.45 -32.57
C LEU A 252 43.28 -64.89 -32.09
N GLU A 253 42.24 -65.12 -31.28
CA GLU A 253 41.83 -66.47 -30.86
C GLU A 253 41.51 -67.37 -32.06
N ARG A 254 40.77 -66.85 -33.04
CA ARG A 254 40.48 -67.56 -34.29
C ARG A 254 41.73 -67.85 -35.11
N ALA A 255 42.63 -66.88 -35.23
CA ALA A 255 43.90 -67.05 -35.94
C ALA A 255 44.79 -68.12 -35.27
N LEU A 256 44.87 -68.10 -33.94
CA LEU A 256 45.59 -69.11 -33.15
C LEU A 256 44.98 -70.50 -33.35
N ALA A 257 43.64 -70.63 -33.30
CA ALA A 257 42.96 -71.90 -33.53
C ALA A 257 43.25 -72.46 -34.94
N LEU A 258 43.24 -71.61 -35.97
CA LEU A 258 43.61 -71.99 -37.32
C LEU A 258 45.07 -72.45 -37.39
N GLN A 259 45.99 -71.73 -36.75
CA GLN A 259 47.41 -72.10 -36.70
C GLN A 259 47.63 -73.46 -36.02
N LEU A 260 46.96 -73.71 -34.89
CA LEU A 260 47.03 -74.99 -34.18
C LEU A 260 46.44 -76.13 -35.02
N SER A 261 45.33 -75.89 -35.74
CA SER A 261 44.75 -76.90 -36.65
C SER A 261 45.69 -77.23 -37.81
N ALA A 262 46.30 -76.21 -38.44
CA ALA A 262 47.27 -76.41 -39.50
C ALA A 262 48.52 -77.16 -39.00
N GLN A 263 48.98 -76.89 -37.77
CA GLN A 263 50.06 -77.64 -37.14
C GLN A 263 49.68 -79.10 -36.88
N ALA A 264 48.46 -79.38 -36.42
CA ALA A 264 47.96 -80.74 -36.24
C ALA A 264 47.86 -81.50 -37.57
N ASP A 265 47.38 -80.84 -38.63
CA ASP A 265 47.31 -81.42 -39.98
C ASP A 265 48.71 -81.73 -40.53
N LEU A 266 49.68 -80.81 -40.38
CA LEU A 266 51.07 -81.05 -40.76
C LEU A 266 51.70 -82.19 -39.94
N ALA A 267 51.41 -82.29 -38.65
CA ALA A 267 51.87 -83.39 -37.80
C ALA A 267 51.27 -84.73 -38.27
N ALA A 268 49.97 -84.78 -38.56
CA ALA A 268 49.30 -85.96 -39.10
C ALA A 268 49.90 -86.38 -40.46
N GLN A 269 50.15 -85.43 -41.37
CA GLN A 269 50.82 -85.71 -42.64
C GLN A 269 52.23 -86.26 -42.45
N ARG A 270 53.00 -85.71 -41.50
CA ARG A 270 54.32 -86.20 -41.14
C ARG A 270 54.24 -87.62 -40.55
N ASP A 271 53.27 -87.92 -39.70
CA ASP A 271 53.10 -89.25 -39.12
C ASP A 271 52.74 -90.29 -40.20
N VAL A 272 51.86 -89.95 -41.14
CA VAL A 272 51.58 -90.79 -42.32
C VAL A 272 52.84 -91.01 -43.17
N ALA A 273 53.62 -89.96 -43.43
CA ALA A 273 54.87 -90.07 -44.18
C ALA A 273 55.92 -90.93 -43.46
N THR A 274 56.06 -90.80 -42.14
CA THR A 274 56.99 -91.65 -41.35
C THR A 274 56.52 -93.10 -41.25
N GLN A 275 55.21 -93.36 -41.28
CA GLN A 275 54.66 -94.71 -41.42
C GLN A 275 54.91 -95.31 -42.81
N SER A 276 54.89 -94.50 -43.88
CA SER A 276 55.19 -94.97 -45.25
C SER A 276 56.69 -95.20 -45.51
N VAL A 277 57.57 -94.61 -44.70
CA VAL A 277 59.04 -94.75 -44.80
C VAL A 277 59.58 -95.84 -43.85
N ARG A 278 58.74 -96.42 -42.97
CA ARG A 278 59.09 -97.65 -42.26
C ARG A 278 59.17 -98.81 -43.27
N PRO A 279 60.34 -99.41 -43.51
CA PRO A 279 60.42 -100.58 -44.37
C PRO A 279 59.70 -101.76 -43.70
N GLU A 280 59.06 -102.60 -44.52
CA GLU A 280 58.71 -103.97 -44.18
C GLU A 280 59.98 -104.75 -43.78
N SER A 281 60.38 -104.67 -42.51
CA SER A 281 61.39 -105.57 -41.95
C SER A 281 61.28 -105.66 -40.43
N ALA A 282 60.29 -106.45 -39.97
CA ALA A 282 60.31 -107.33 -38.79
C ALA A 282 58.87 -107.59 -38.28
N LEU A 283 58.39 -108.82 -38.02
CA LEU A 283 58.98 -110.14 -37.98
C LEU A 283 57.84 -111.17 -37.96
N SER A 284 58.04 -112.29 -38.64
CA SER A 284 57.38 -113.55 -38.32
C SER A 284 58.03 -114.18 -37.08
N SER A 285 57.20 -114.81 -36.24
CA SER A 285 57.50 -115.89 -35.27
C SER A 285 58.28 -115.49 -33.99
N THR A 286 57.81 -115.78 -32.77
CA THR A 286 57.53 -117.13 -32.25
C THR A 286 56.73 -117.12 -30.93
N SER A 287 55.94 -118.18 -30.78
CA SER A 287 55.30 -118.70 -29.58
C SER A 287 56.21 -118.79 -28.35
N LEU A 288 55.67 -118.52 -27.14
CA LEU A 288 55.99 -119.32 -25.96
C LEU A 288 54.76 -119.47 -25.06
N HIS A 289 54.29 -120.71 -25.05
CA HIS A 289 53.34 -121.32 -24.15
C HIS A 289 54.10 -121.73 -22.86
N VAL A 290 53.66 -121.26 -21.68
CA VAL A 290 53.94 -121.94 -20.39
C VAL A 290 52.69 -121.88 -19.52
N GLN A 291 52.25 -123.07 -19.13
CA GLN A 291 51.13 -123.43 -18.28
C GLN A 291 51.42 -123.22 -16.78
N ARG A 292 50.38 -122.96 -15.98
CA ARG A 292 49.89 -123.76 -14.81
C ARG A 292 48.91 -122.93 -13.96
N PHE A 293 47.66 -123.40 -13.77
CA PHE A 293 47.15 -124.15 -12.59
C PHE A 293 47.29 -123.31 -11.29
N GLU A 294 46.28 -122.97 -10.51
CA GLU A 294 44.91 -123.48 -10.26
C GLU A 294 43.89 -122.32 -10.16
#